data_AF-A0A828RV49-F1
#
_entry.id   AF-A0A828RV49-F1
#
_cell.length_a   1.000
_cell.length_b   1.000
_cell.length_c   1.000
_cell.angle_alpha   90.00
_cell.angle_beta   90.00
_cell.angle_gamma   90.00
#
_symmetry.space_group_name_H-M   'P 1'
#
loop_
_entity.id
_entity.type
_entity.pdbx_description
1 polymer ?
#
loop_
_entity_poly.entity_id
_entity_poly.type
_entity_poly.pdbx_seq_one_letter_code
_entity_poly.pdbx_strand_id
1 'polypeptide(L)'
;MNTPMINGIKILFTDGEEYGLLGAKQAVNESEIFEGVRYLINIEARGTKGPAVMFETSPNNAAIMDLFKKSEHPFSYSITPEIYRLLPNGSDFTIFLQHDLPGINISV
;
A
#
# COMPACT_ATOMS: atom_id res chain seq x y z
N MET A 1 28.33 4.83 6.36
CA MET A 1 27.99 4.37 7.73
C MET A 1 26.83 3.42 7.60
N ASN A 2 26.91 2.20 8.16
CA ASN A 2 25.76 1.30 8.23
C ASN A 2 24.87 1.76 9.38
N THR A 3 23.82 2.52 9.08
CA THR A 3 22.82 2.87 10.07
C THR A 3 21.94 1.63 10.33
N PRO A 4 21.92 1.08 11.54
CA PRO A 4 21.05 -0.06 11.84
C PRO A 4 19.59 0.35 11.63
N MET A 5 18.84 -0.46 10.87
CA MET A 5 17.42 -0.21 10.66
C MET A 5 16.65 -0.46 11.96
N ILE A 6 15.87 0.53 12.38
CA ILE A 6 15.00 0.42 13.56
C ILE A 6 13.76 -0.45 13.32
N ASN A 7 13.39 -0.65 12.04
CA ASN A 7 12.26 -1.46 11.60
C ASN A 7 12.74 -2.52 10.61
N GLY A 8 12.20 -3.73 10.70
CA GLY A 8 12.36 -4.75 9.67
C GLY A 8 11.48 -4.48 8.45
N ILE A 9 11.80 -5.13 7.33
CA ILE A 9 11.00 -5.07 6.09
C ILE A 9 10.61 -6.50 5.72
N LYS A 10 9.32 -6.71 5.41
CA LYS A 10 8.82 -7.94 4.79
C LYS A 10 8.44 -7.61 3.34
N ILE A 11 8.79 -8.48 2.41
CA ILE A 11 8.47 -8.34 0.99
C ILE A 11 7.51 -9.46 0.64
N LEU A 12 6.36 -9.11 0.08
CA LEU A 12 5.31 -10.04 -0.33
C LEU A 12 5.10 -9.90 -1.83
N PHE A 13 5.10 -11.04 -2.53
CA PHE A 13 4.60 -11.15 -3.89
C PHE A 13 3.30 -11.94 -3.82
N THR A 14 2.21 -11.31 -4.25
CA THR A 14 0.88 -11.90 -4.29
C THR A 14 0.63 -12.57 -5.64
N ASP A 15 -0.36 -13.47 -5.69
CA ASP A 15 -0.85 -14.11 -6.91
C ASP A 15 -2.39 -14.13 -6.89
N GLY A 16 -3.02 -14.21 -8.07
CA GLY A 16 -4.47 -14.25 -8.20
C GLY A 16 -5.20 -12.95 -7.82
N GLU A 17 -4.58 -11.79 -8.05
CA GLU A 17 -5.21 -10.47 -7.91
C GLU A 17 -6.45 -10.38 -8.80
N GLU A 18 -6.28 -10.74 -10.07
CA GLU A 18 -7.30 -10.62 -11.12
C GLU A 18 -8.46 -11.60 -10.93
N TYR A 19 -8.25 -12.65 -10.13
CA TYR A 19 -9.25 -13.64 -9.74
C TYR A 19 -9.92 -13.33 -8.39
N GLY A 20 -9.75 -12.10 -7.89
CA GLY A 20 -10.42 -11.60 -6.69
C GLY A 20 -9.52 -11.57 -5.47
N LEU A 21 -8.29 -11.08 -5.63
CA LEU A 21 -7.35 -10.75 -4.54
C LEU A 21 -6.96 -11.97 -3.69
N LEU A 22 -6.83 -13.14 -4.32
CA LEU A 22 -6.66 -14.42 -3.61
C LEU A 22 -5.38 -14.45 -2.77
N GLY A 23 -4.27 -13.97 -3.32
CA GLY A 23 -2.98 -13.89 -2.63
C GLY A 23 -3.03 -13.00 -1.40
N ALA A 24 -3.60 -11.79 -1.50
CA ALA A 24 -3.75 -10.91 -0.34
C ALA A 24 -4.70 -11.50 0.72
N LYS A 25 -5.82 -12.11 0.29
CA LYS A 25 -6.74 -12.82 1.20
C LYS A 25 -6.07 -13.95 1.96
N GLN A 26 -5.14 -14.66 1.34
CA GLN A 26 -4.36 -15.68 2.05
C GLN A 26 -3.30 -15.04 2.96
N ALA A 27 -2.61 -13.99 2.49
CA ALA A 27 -1.50 -13.36 3.20
C ALA A 27 -1.90 -12.81 4.59
N VAL A 28 -3.11 -12.28 4.74
CA VAL A 28 -3.61 -11.80 6.06
C VAL A 28 -3.81 -12.92 7.08
N ASN A 29 -3.87 -14.19 6.64
CA ASN A 29 -3.95 -15.37 7.52
C ASN A 29 -2.57 -15.95 7.86
N GLU A 30 -1.50 -15.51 7.17
CA GLU A 30 -0.14 -16.01 7.38
C GLU A 30 0.57 -15.17 8.45
N SER A 31 0.75 -15.73 9.64
CA SER A 31 1.39 -15.03 10.78
C SER A 31 2.79 -14.49 10.43
N GLU A 32 3.61 -15.26 9.72
CA GLU A 32 4.95 -14.85 9.31
C GLU A 32 4.93 -13.61 8.41
N ILE A 33 3.86 -13.40 7.65
CA ILE A 33 3.67 -12.22 6.81
C ILE A 33 3.02 -11.09 7.59
N PHE A 34 1.84 -11.32 8.18
CA PHE A 34 1.00 -10.25 8.70
C PHE A 34 1.42 -9.77 10.10
N GLU A 35 1.90 -10.66 10.96
CA GLU A 35 2.17 -10.32 12.37
C GLU A 35 3.34 -9.33 12.51
N GLY A 36 3.15 -8.29 13.33
CA GLY A 36 4.15 -7.27 13.58
C GLY A 36 4.31 -6.22 12.46
N VAL A 37 3.58 -6.34 11.35
CA VAL A 37 3.55 -5.31 10.31
C VAL A 37 2.71 -4.13 10.78
N ARG A 38 3.25 -2.92 10.64
CA ARG A 38 2.60 -1.67 11.09
C ARG A 38 2.29 -0.69 9.96
N TYR A 39 2.81 -0.96 8.77
CA TYR A 39 2.68 -0.08 7.62
C TYR A 39 2.86 -0.86 6.33
N LEU A 40 1.98 -0.61 5.35
CA LEU A 40 2.01 -1.22 4.03
C LEU A 40 2.39 -0.22 2.94
N ILE A 41 3.24 -0.64 2.02
CA ILE A 41 3.43 0.00 0.72
C ILE A 41 2.99 -1.02 -0.33
N ASN A 42 1.85 -0.78 -0.97
CA ASN A 42 1.40 -1.56 -2.11
C ASN A 42 1.91 -0.91 -3.41
N ILE A 43 2.41 -1.73 -4.33
CA ILE A 43 2.99 -1.26 -5.60
C ILE A 43 2.22 -1.91 -6.74
N GLU A 44 1.60 -1.07 -7.55
CA GLU A 44 0.78 -1.46 -8.69
C GLU A 44 1.45 -1.06 -10.01
N ALA A 45 1.19 -1.82 -11.06
CA ALA A 45 1.71 -1.56 -12.40
C ALA A 45 0.59 -1.12 -13.36
N ARG A 46 -0.10 -0.02 -13.06
CA ARG A 46 -1.22 0.50 -13.89
C ARG A 46 -0.76 1.32 -15.11
N GLY A 47 0.52 1.66 -15.15
CA GLY A 47 1.17 2.43 -16.19
C GLY A 47 2.64 2.03 -16.36
N THR A 48 3.29 2.59 -17.37
CA THR A 48 4.65 2.21 -17.78
C THR A 48 5.64 3.36 -17.77
N LYS A 49 5.18 4.59 -17.51
CA LYS A 49 6.01 5.81 -17.48
C LYS A 49 5.31 6.93 -16.71
N GLY A 50 6.10 7.81 -16.09
CA GLY A 50 5.62 8.96 -15.35
C GLY A 50 6.09 8.95 -13.89
N PRO A 51 5.58 9.87 -13.06
CA PRO A 51 5.85 9.83 -11.62
C PRO A 51 5.19 8.60 -10.98
N ALA A 52 5.80 8.08 -9.91
CA ALA A 52 5.16 7.12 -9.04
C ALA A 52 4.08 7.85 -8.21
N VAL A 53 2.82 7.71 -8.61
CA VAL A 53 1.67 8.40 -8.01
C VAL A 53 1.17 7.60 -6.81
N MET A 54 1.20 8.19 -5.62
CA MET A 54 0.42 7.67 -4.49
C MET A 54 -1.04 8.04 -4.74
N PHE A 55 -1.85 7.07 -5.15
CA PHE A 55 -3.23 7.29 -5.58
C PHE A 55 -4.26 6.90 -4.52
N GLU A 56 -3.87 6.06 -3.54
CA GLU A 56 -4.70 5.64 -2.42
C GLU A 56 -3.87 5.61 -1.12
N THR A 57 -4.54 5.82 0.02
CA THR A 57 -3.95 5.74 1.36
C THR A 57 -5.06 5.48 2.39
N SER A 58 -4.71 5.00 3.59
CA SER A 58 -5.70 4.68 4.62
C SER A 58 -6.46 5.92 5.14
N PRO A 59 -7.61 5.76 5.81
CA PRO A 59 -8.21 6.84 6.60
C PRO A 59 -7.26 7.34 7.69
N ASN A 60 -7.55 8.53 8.25
CA ASN A 60 -6.75 9.14 9.34
C ASN A 60 -5.24 9.23 9.02
N ASN A 61 -4.89 9.55 7.77
CA ASN A 61 -3.55 9.46 7.20
C ASN A 61 -2.57 10.59 7.56
N ALA A 62 -2.84 11.46 8.54
CA ALA A 62 -1.99 12.62 8.81
C ALA A 62 -0.51 12.24 9.01
N ALA A 63 -0.25 11.24 9.86
CA ALA A 63 1.10 10.72 10.10
C ALA A 63 1.73 10.06 8.84
N ILE A 64 0.91 9.42 8.01
CA ILE A 64 1.35 8.81 6.75
C ILE A 64 1.75 9.88 5.75
N MET A 65 0.98 10.97 5.66
CA MET A 65 1.31 12.10 4.81
C MET A 65 2.57 12.83 5.27
N ASP A 66 2.78 12.96 6.58
CA ASP A 66 4.03 13.52 7.13
C ASP A 66 5.25 12.65 6.82
N LEU A 67 5.08 11.32 6.74
CA LEU A 67 6.13 10.42 6.25
C LEU A 67 6.32 10.56 4.74
N PHE A 68 5.24 10.53 3.96
CA PHE A 68 5.27 10.57 2.50
C PHE A 68 5.92 11.86 1.96
N LYS A 69 5.67 13.01 2.59
CA LYS A 69 6.30 14.30 2.26
C LYS A 69 7.82 14.31 2.41
N LYS A 70 8.41 13.35 3.13
CA LYS A 70 9.88 13.20 3.26
C LYS A 70 10.50 12.44 2.09
N SER A 71 9.71 11.87 1.19
CA SER A 71 10.23 11.29 -0.06
C SER A 71 10.82 12.38 -0.95
N GLU A 72 11.77 12.00 -1.82
CA GLU A 72 12.47 12.97 -2.69
C GLU A 72 11.54 13.59 -3.75
N HIS A 73 10.56 12.80 -4.23
CA HIS A 73 9.64 13.20 -5.30
C HIS A 73 8.19 12.83 -4.95
N PRO A 74 7.58 13.46 -3.93
CA PRO A 74 6.21 13.15 -3.54
C PRO A 74 5.24 13.61 -4.63
N PHE A 75 4.45 12.68 -5.17
CA PHE A 75 3.44 12.97 -6.19
C PHE A 75 2.13 12.24 -5.87
N SER A 76 1.03 12.99 -5.74
CA SER A 76 -0.28 12.48 -5.34
C SER A 76 -1.39 13.50 -5.64
N TYR A 77 -2.65 13.06 -5.60
CA TYR A 77 -3.83 13.90 -5.71
C TYR A 77 -4.73 13.68 -4.49
N SER A 78 -5.27 14.75 -3.91
CA SER A 78 -6.15 14.64 -2.73
C SER A 78 -7.50 13.98 -3.03
N ILE A 79 -7.91 13.95 -4.31
CA ILE A 79 -9.19 13.40 -4.75
C ILE A 79 -9.14 11.89 -5.02
N THR A 80 -7.97 11.33 -5.36
CA THR A 80 -7.89 9.94 -5.79
C THR A 80 -8.26 8.93 -4.71
N PRO A 81 -7.91 9.09 -3.41
CA PRO A 81 -8.36 8.16 -2.38
C PRO A 81 -9.89 8.07 -2.26
N GLU A 82 -10.61 9.16 -2.56
CA GLU A 82 -12.07 9.15 -2.54
C GLU A 82 -12.64 8.43 -3.76
N ILE A 83 -12.11 8.73 -4.96
CA ILE A 83 -12.53 8.04 -6.20
C ILE A 83 -12.35 6.54 -6.05
N TYR A 84 -11.19 6.09 -5.58
CA TYR A 84 -10.88 4.66 -5.46
C TYR A 84 -11.75 3.95 -4.42
N ARG A 85 -12.15 4.61 -3.32
CA ARG A 85 -13.12 4.05 -2.38
C ARG A 85 -14.50 3.79 -2.99
N LEU A 86 -14.87 4.51 -4.04
CA LEU A 86 -16.16 4.37 -4.70
C LEU A 86 -16.14 3.38 -5.86
N LEU A 87 -14.96 2.95 -6.31
CA LEU A 87 -14.84 1.99 -7.40
C LEU A 87 -15.29 0.59 -6.95
N PRO A 88 -15.94 -0.19 -7.84
CA PRO A 88 -16.42 -1.53 -7.52
C PRO A 88 -15.29 -2.57 -7.45
N ASN A 89 -14.09 -2.21 -7.90
CA ASN A 89 -12.90 -3.04 -7.94
C ASN A 89 -11.85 -2.55 -6.93
N GLY A 90 -11.13 -3.50 -6.33
CA GLY A 90 -10.05 -3.24 -5.38
C GLY A 90 -8.67 -3.61 -5.95
N SER A 91 -7.67 -3.53 -5.09
CA SER A 91 -6.34 -4.13 -5.26
C SER A 91 -6.00 -4.89 -3.98
N ASP A 92 -4.83 -5.53 -3.92
CA ASP A 92 -4.37 -6.17 -2.69
C ASP A 92 -4.39 -5.21 -1.49
N PHE A 93 -4.12 -3.92 -1.73
CA PHE A 93 -4.22 -2.87 -0.72
C PHE A 93 -5.59 -2.83 -0.02
N THR A 94 -6.67 -3.11 -0.75
CA THR A 94 -8.03 -3.15 -0.21
C THR A 94 -8.19 -4.20 0.88
N ILE A 95 -7.60 -5.40 0.69
CA ILE A 95 -7.66 -6.47 1.69
C ILE A 95 -6.89 -6.06 2.94
N PHE A 96 -5.68 -5.51 2.79
CA PHE A 96 -4.90 -5.08 3.94
C PHE A 96 -5.55 -3.92 4.71
N LEU A 97 -6.19 -2.97 4.03
CA LEU A 97 -6.98 -1.91 4.68
C LEU A 97 -8.16 -2.46 5.49
N GLN A 98 -8.85 -3.49 4.98
CA GLN A 98 -9.95 -4.15 5.70
C GLN A 98 -9.49 -4.84 6.99
N HIS A 99 -8.20 -5.14 7.09
CA HIS A 99 -7.56 -5.71 8.28
C HIS A 99 -6.78 -4.65 9.10
N ASP A 100 -7.20 -3.39 9.01
CA ASP A 100 -6.67 -2.26 9.79
C ASP A 100 -5.16 -2.01 9.62
N LEU A 101 -4.57 -2.44 8.49
CA LEU A 101 -3.17 -2.16 8.18
C LEU A 101 -3.05 -0.83 7.40
N PRO A 102 -2.57 0.27 8.03
CA PRO A 102 -2.43 1.55 7.35
C PRO A 102 -1.32 1.52 6.30
N GLY A 103 -1.42 2.36 5.29
CA GLY A 103 -0.42 2.38 4.23
C GLY A 103 -0.70 3.33 3.08
N ILE A 104 0.03 3.10 2.00
CA ILE A 104 -0.13 3.79 0.71
C ILE A 104 -0.18 2.78 -0.43
N ASN A 105 -0.91 3.13 -1.49
CA ASN A 105 -0.94 2.43 -2.76
C ASN A 105 -0.31 3.34 -3.82
N ILE A 106 0.73 2.85 -4.48
CA ILE A 106 1.49 3.61 -5.48
C ILE A 106 1.42 2.89 -6.82
N SER A 107 1.19 3.65 -7.89
CA SER A 107 1.34 3.18 -9.27
C SER A 107 2.19 4.12 -10.09
N VAL A 108 2.89 3.57 -11.07
CA VAL A 108 3.35 4.32 -12.26
C VAL A 108 2.25 4.27 -13.33
#